data_AF-A0A0F9Q3X1-F1
#
_entry.id   AF-A0A0F9Q3X1-F1
#
_cell.length_a   1.000
_cell.length_b   1.000
_cell.length_c   1.000
_cell.angle_alpha   90.00
_cell.angle_beta   90.00
_cell.angle_gamma   90.00
#
_symmetry.space_group_name_H-M   'P 1'
#
loop_
_entity.id
_entity.type
_entity.pdbx_description
1 polymer ?
#
loop_
_entity_poly.entity_id
_entity_poly.type
_entity_poly.pdbx_seq_one_letter_code
_entity_poly.pdbx_strand_id
1 'polypeptide(L)'
;MHSSQFQALIKTLKSGYVSEFISLVDNFTENRPSYLLDSINYDKFRASLERSYYNTLSECLASSHFGEFSQLFNYSDKLGIFIDVSNINVTEIMTKLHLEGLYQQDRGRIIRLVSFFNKYNLFERNFTSEELKTIQEIKENHKLLAVNLKDLFGNVSDSLIFYVCKILPHDYLVWLSDPQRGFLMNPKALEHWTDGFSIYGLIVRNLGRVEDFIKAVETMQNSENMKEDILYLEFNPRYIISVNEDRILREFREIHIIHPENVLQNKEKILNKDNYTFYSLSMIIFGGLGPEGFGFTYSTPKGEVIEICSDQRETEAIIIQFKQYLKRRFIDKLEKEMEILGIDFDIRRKVIKYLSDIINPKDLVSYYDKNSILRKIRNLLIQYDEFQNKNKSKIEEILQKISSAISLIFKDVKLEDQFRARMDLVSKGKLKSEDIAKLTSLRGKSHYDILRERYFLQNKPYWFFKDYPEEIDELEKELVKILERERIRERMGERIRGRMGERMGFGLNNEP
;
A
#
# COMPACT_ATOMS: atom_id res chain seq x y z
N MET A 1 -25.76 -36.76 -33.79
CA MET A 1 -25.22 -36.83 -32.41
C MET A 1 -24.16 -35.76 -32.14
N HIS A 2 -23.18 -35.55 -33.03
CA HIS A 2 -22.15 -34.51 -32.87
C HIS A 2 -22.69 -33.06 -32.84
N SER A 3 -23.67 -32.73 -33.70
CA SER A 3 -24.28 -31.38 -33.73
C SER A 3 -24.99 -30.98 -32.42
N SER A 4 -25.59 -31.93 -31.68
CA SER A 4 -26.32 -31.62 -30.45
C SER A 4 -25.40 -31.38 -29.26
N GLN A 5 -24.22 -32.01 -29.24
CA GLN A 5 -23.20 -31.81 -28.20
C GLN A 5 -22.53 -30.44 -28.34
N PHE A 6 -22.17 -30.02 -29.56
CA PHE A 6 -21.67 -28.67 -29.82
C PHE A 6 -22.72 -27.58 -29.51
N GLN A 7 -23.98 -27.84 -29.81
CA GLN A 7 -25.07 -26.94 -29.43
C GLN A 7 -25.25 -26.87 -27.92
N ALA A 8 -25.08 -27.97 -27.19
CA ALA A 8 -25.11 -27.97 -25.72
C ALA A 8 -23.94 -27.14 -25.15
N LEU A 9 -22.72 -27.33 -25.66
CA LEU A 9 -21.55 -26.53 -25.28
C LEU A 9 -21.78 -25.04 -25.51
N ILE A 10 -22.22 -24.64 -26.71
CA ILE A 10 -22.51 -23.25 -27.04
C ILE A 10 -23.63 -22.71 -26.15
N LYS A 11 -24.66 -23.50 -25.86
CA LYS A 11 -25.77 -23.08 -24.99
C LYS A 11 -25.30 -22.86 -23.56
N THR A 12 -24.52 -23.79 -23.00
CA THR A 12 -23.99 -23.68 -21.62
C THR A 12 -23.02 -22.50 -21.49
N LEU A 13 -22.17 -22.31 -22.50
CA LEU A 13 -21.24 -21.17 -22.56
C LEU A 13 -21.99 -19.83 -22.63
N LYS A 14 -23.03 -19.74 -23.47
CA LYS A 14 -23.91 -18.55 -23.56
C LYS A 14 -24.75 -18.29 -22.31
N SER A 15 -25.01 -19.32 -21.49
CA SER A 15 -25.68 -19.14 -20.21
C SER A 15 -24.75 -18.65 -19.09
N GLY A 16 -23.44 -18.55 -19.33
CA GLY A 16 -22.47 -18.01 -18.37
C GLY A 16 -22.03 -18.98 -17.26
N TYR A 17 -22.52 -20.22 -17.26
CA TYR A 17 -22.14 -21.24 -16.25
C TYR A 17 -20.80 -21.90 -16.62
N VAL A 18 -19.68 -21.23 -16.32
CA VAL A 18 -18.32 -21.69 -16.67
C VAL A 18 -17.99 -23.06 -16.05
N SER A 19 -18.39 -23.33 -14.81
CA SER A 19 -18.18 -24.61 -14.15
C SER A 19 -18.94 -25.76 -14.84
N GLU A 20 -20.18 -25.53 -15.23
CA GLU A 20 -20.99 -26.49 -15.98
C GLU A 20 -20.42 -26.72 -17.39
N PHE A 21 -19.95 -25.66 -18.05
CA PHE A 21 -19.28 -25.76 -19.33
C PHE A 21 -18.02 -26.63 -19.24
N ILE A 22 -17.15 -26.37 -18.26
CA ILE A 22 -15.93 -27.17 -18.02
C ILE A 22 -16.30 -28.64 -17.75
N SER A 23 -17.27 -28.89 -16.87
CA SER A 23 -17.73 -30.26 -16.59
C SER A 23 -18.27 -30.96 -17.84
N LEU A 24 -19.00 -30.24 -18.69
CA LEU A 24 -19.53 -30.77 -19.94
C LEU A 24 -18.38 -31.13 -20.91
N VAL A 25 -17.36 -30.27 -21.03
CA VAL A 25 -16.18 -30.54 -21.88
C VAL A 25 -15.36 -31.71 -21.34
N ASP A 26 -15.04 -31.73 -20.04
CA ASP A 26 -14.28 -32.82 -19.42
C ASP A 26 -14.99 -34.16 -19.66
N ASN A 27 -16.31 -34.23 -19.43
CA ASN A 27 -17.13 -35.40 -19.73
C ASN A 27 -17.07 -35.82 -21.22
N PHE A 28 -16.93 -34.89 -22.16
CA PHE A 28 -16.78 -35.23 -23.58
C PHE A 28 -15.38 -35.73 -23.92
N THR A 29 -14.34 -35.12 -23.34
CA THR A 29 -12.94 -35.48 -23.60
C THR A 29 -12.51 -36.80 -22.95
N GLU A 30 -12.97 -37.09 -21.73
CA GLU A 30 -12.69 -38.34 -21.01
C GLU A 30 -13.35 -39.55 -21.68
N ASN A 31 -14.56 -39.38 -22.21
CA ASN A 31 -15.31 -40.50 -22.77
C ASN A 31 -14.90 -40.88 -24.21
N ARG A 32 -14.33 -39.96 -25.02
CA ARG A 32 -13.89 -40.22 -26.42
C ARG A 32 -12.82 -39.22 -26.93
N PRO A 33 -11.51 -39.52 -26.79
CA PRO A 33 -10.41 -38.58 -27.12
C PRO A 33 -10.29 -38.17 -28.59
N SER A 34 -10.89 -38.91 -29.53
CA SER A 34 -10.65 -38.75 -30.99
C SER A 34 -11.86 -38.28 -31.81
N TYR A 35 -12.96 -37.85 -31.18
CA TYR A 35 -14.26 -37.70 -31.86
C TYR A 35 -14.67 -36.27 -32.25
N LEU A 36 -13.71 -35.39 -32.53
CA LEU A 36 -14.01 -34.04 -33.02
C LEU A 36 -13.83 -33.86 -34.53
N LEU A 37 -13.29 -34.82 -35.29
CA LEU A 37 -12.69 -34.49 -36.60
C LEU A 37 -13.49 -34.78 -37.89
N ASP A 38 -14.67 -35.43 -37.87
CA ASP A 38 -15.36 -35.76 -39.15
C ASP A 38 -16.85 -35.38 -39.17
N SER A 39 -17.16 -34.11 -39.46
CA SER A 39 -18.49 -33.73 -39.93
C SER A 39 -18.43 -32.62 -40.98
N ILE A 40 -19.34 -32.67 -41.96
CA ILE A 40 -19.48 -31.70 -43.08
C ILE A 40 -19.71 -30.25 -42.60
N ASN A 41 -19.97 -30.03 -41.30
CA ASN A 41 -20.18 -28.71 -40.69
C ASN A 41 -19.20 -28.39 -39.54
N TYR A 42 -18.13 -29.17 -39.37
CA TYR A 42 -17.21 -29.03 -38.24
C TYR A 42 -16.64 -27.61 -38.13
N ASP A 43 -16.14 -27.05 -39.24
CA ASP A 43 -15.55 -25.72 -39.25
C ASP A 43 -16.55 -24.63 -38.82
N LYS A 44 -17.80 -24.75 -39.26
CA LYS A 44 -18.87 -23.81 -38.90
C LYS A 44 -19.21 -23.90 -37.41
N PHE A 45 -19.24 -25.11 -36.84
CA PHE A 45 -19.46 -25.30 -35.41
C PHE A 45 -18.28 -24.83 -34.57
N ARG A 46 -17.06 -25.11 -35.01
CA ARG A 46 -15.82 -24.65 -34.35
C ARG A 46 -15.76 -23.13 -34.32
N ALA A 47 -16.01 -22.46 -35.45
CA ALA A 47 -16.06 -21.00 -35.52
C ALA A 47 -17.16 -20.41 -34.62
N SER A 48 -18.33 -21.05 -34.54
CA SER A 48 -19.41 -20.60 -33.64
C SER A 48 -19.08 -20.81 -32.17
N LEU A 49 -18.39 -21.90 -31.83
CA LEU A 49 -17.93 -22.19 -30.48
C LEU A 49 -16.87 -21.16 -30.07
N GLU A 50 -15.85 -20.97 -30.89
CA GLU A 50 -14.76 -20.01 -30.68
C GLU A 50 -15.30 -18.59 -30.53
N ARG A 51 -16.21 -18.14 -31.40
CA ARG A 51 -16.88 -16.84 -31.23
C ARG A 51 -17.62 -16.73 -29.89
N SER A 52 -18.38 -17.77 -29.53
CA SER A 52 -19.10 -17.76 -28.24
C SER A 52 -18.12 -17.75 -27.07
N TYR A 53 -16.96 -18.37 -27.22
CA TYR A 53 -15.88 -18.39 -26.25
C TYR A 53 -15.27 -17.00 -26.01
N TYR A 54 -14.91 -16.29 -27.09
CA TYR A 54 -14.42 -14.92 -26.99
C TYR A 54 -15.47 -13.97 -26.39
N ASN A 55 -16.76 -14.16 -26.74
CA ASN A 55 -17.84 -13.38 -26.14
C ASN A 55 -17.92 -13.62 -24.63
N THR A 56 -17.91 -14.88 -24.17
CA THR A 56 -17.96 -15.19 -22.74
C THR A 56 -16.72 -14.70 -21.99
N LEU A 57 -15.53 -14.80 -22.58
CA LEU A 57 -14.31 -14.20 -22.01
C LEU A 57 -14.46 -12.68 -21.84
N SER A 58 -14.96 -12.00 -22.88
CA SER A 58 -15.19 -10.55 -22.85
C SER A 58 -16.23 -10.15 -21.81
N GLU A 59 -17.33 -10.90 -21.70
CA GLU A 59 -18.36 -10.70 -20.68
C GLU A 59 -17.81 -10.90 -19.27
N CYS A 60 -16.99 -11.94 -19.05
CA CYS A 60 -16.35 -12.16 -17.75
C CYS A 60 -15.46 -10.97 -17.34
N LEU A 61 -14.67 -10.42 -18.27
CA LEU A 61 -13.88 -9.22 -17.99
C LEU A 61 -14.77 -8.00 -17.70
N ALA A 62 -15.77 -7.74 -18.56
CA ALA A 62 -16.67 -6.60 -18.44
C ALA A 62 -17.52 -6.61 -17.15
N SER A 63 -17.80 -7.80 -16.62
CA SER A 63 -18.53 -8.01 -15.36
C SER A 63 -17.62 -8.21 -14.14
N SER A 64 -16.29 -8.03 -14.27
CA SER A 64 -15.31 -8.28 -13.19
C SER A 64 -15.31 -9.72 -12.62
N HIS A 65 -15.79 -10.71 -13.39
CA HIS A 65 -15.74 -12.14 -13.08
C HIS A 65 -14.36 -12.73 -13.42
N PHE A 66 -13.32 -12.21 -12.76
CA PHE A 66 -11.92 -12.53 -13.04
C PHE A 66 -11.54 -13.98 -12.74
N GLY A 67 -12.24 -14.63 -11.80
CA GLY A 67 -12.04 -16.04 -11.47
C GLY A 67 -12.51 -16.95 -12.60
N GLU A 68 -13.72 -16.69 -13.09
CA GLU A 68 -14.35 -17.37 -14.22
C GLU A 68 -13.55 -17.15 -15.51
N PHE A 69 -13.10 -15.91 -15.75
CA PHE A 69 -12.18 -15.61 -16.86
C PHE A 69 -10.92 -16.47 -16.78
N SER A 70 -10.28 -16.52 -15.60
CA SER A 70 -9.04 -17.27 -15.40
C SER A 70 -9.25 -18.77 -15.65
N GLN A 71 -10.37 -19.32 -15.18
CA GLN A 71 -10.72 -20.72 -15.42
C GLN A 71 -10.92 -20.97 -16.90
N LEU A 72 -11.71 -20.14 -17.58
CA LEU A 72 -12.00 -20.30 -19.00
C LEU A 72 -10.72 -20.15 -19.83
N PHE A 73 -9.96 -19.07 -19.65
CA PHE A 73 -8.71 -18.82 -20.37
C PHE A 73 -7.72 -20.00 -20.29
N ASN A 74 -7.47 -20.52 -19.08
CA ASN A 74 -6.57 -21.66 -18.89
C ASN A 74 -7.14 -22.98 -19.45
N TYR A 75 -8.45 -23.05 -19.68
CA TYR A 75 -9.13 -24.22 -20.22
C TYR A 75 -9.18 -24.21 -21.76
N SER A 76 -8.79 -23.11 -22.41
CA SER A 76 -8.79 -22.97 -23.88
C SER A 76 -7.93 -24.02 -24.59
N ASP A 77 -6.79 -24.39 -23.99
CA ASP A 77 -5.89 -25.42 -24.51
C ASP A 77 -6.57 -26.79 -24.67
N LYS A 78 -7.44 -27.18 -23.73
CA LYS A 78 -8.20 -28.44 -23.79
C LYS A 78 -9.19 -28.47 -24.97
N LEU A 79 -9.60 -27.30 -25.45
CA LEU A 79 -10.50 -27.15 -26.58
C LEU A 79 -9.76 -26.92 -27.90
N GLY A 80 -8.42 -26.83 -27.89
CA GLY A 80 -7.64 -26.46 -29.06
C GLY A 80 -8.01 -25.07 -29.61
N ILE A 81 -8.42 -24.16 -28.72
CA ILE A 81 -8.70 -22.75 -29.03
C ILE A 81 -7.45 -21.96 -28.65
N PHE A 82 -6.80 -21.35 -29.63
CA PHE A 82 -5.71 -20.42 -29.37
C PHE A 82 -6.30 -19.03 -29.13
N ILE A 83 -6.05 -18.45 -27.95
CA ILE A 83 -6.60 -17.15 -27.60
C ILE A 83 -5.79 -16.04 -28.27
N ASP A 84 -6.35 -15.50 -29.34
CA ASP A 84 -5.97 -14.24 -29.95
C ASP A 84 -6.71 -13.09 -29.24
N VAL A 85 -5.95 -12.37 -28.44
CA VAL A 85 -6.41 -11.25 -27.60
C VAL A 85 -7.03 -10.13 -28.44
N SER A 86 -6.65 -9.99 -29.72
CA SER A 86 -7.23 -8.96 -30.59
C SER A 86 -8.74 -9.11 -30.83
N ASN A 87 -9.30 -10.30 -30.55
CA ASN A 87 -10.74 -10.57 -30.60
C ASN A 87 -11.49 -10.13 -29.33
N ILE A 88 -10.78 -9.62 -28.32
CA ILE A 88 -11.35 -9.10 -27.06
C ILE A 88 -11.16 -7.58 -27.07
N ASN A 89 -12.24 -6.83 -26.84
CA ASN A 89 -12.17 -5.37 -26.75
C ASN A 89 -11.61 -4.91 -25.39
N VAL A 90 -10.31 -5.15 -25.20
CA VAL A 90 -9.61 -4.94 -23.94
C VAL A 90 -9.61 -3.47 -23.54
N THR A 91 -9.37 -2.55 -24.47
CA THR A 91 -9.27 -1.12 -24.16
C THR A 91 -10.57 -0.56 -23.57
N GLU A 92 -11.71 -0.80 -24.22
CA GLU A 92 -13.00 -0.29 -23.74
C GLU A 92 -13.37 -0.90 -22.38
N ILE A 93 -13.20 -2.21 -22.23
CA ILE A 93 -13.46 -2.91 -20.97
C ILE A 93 -12.59 -2.34 -19.85
N MET A 94 -11.31 -2.14 -20.11
CA MET A 94 -10.36 -1.66 -19.12
C MET A 94 -10.64 -0.21 -18.72
N THR A 95 -10.93 0.67 -19.67
CA THR A 95 -11.35 2.06 -19.40
C THR A 95 -12.57 2.08 -18.50
N LYS A 96 -13.61 1.29 -18.78
CA LYS A 96 -14.80 1.19 -17.92
C LYS A 96 -14.43 0.76 -16.49
N LEU A 97 -13.61 -0.28 -16.35
CA LEU A 97 -13.20 -0.80 -15.04
C LEU A 97 -12.32 0.20 -14.25
N HIS A 98 -11.49 0.97 -14.94
CA HIS A 98 -10.70 2.05 -14.32
C HIS A 98 -11.58 3.20 -13.87
N LEU A 99 -12.52 3.63 -14.70
CA LEU A 99 -13.49 4.67 -14.34
C LEU A 99 -14.27 4.27 -13.08
N GLU A 100 -14.78 3.04 -13.01
CA GLU A 100 -15.40 2.50 -11.79
C GLU A 100 -14.51 2.65 -10.55
N GLY A 101 -13.22 2.29 -10.66
CA GLY A 101 -12.25 2.43 -9.57
C GLY A 101 -11.99 3.89 -9.18
N LEU A 102 -11.86 4.78 -10.16
CA LEU A 102 -11.66 6.21 -9.94
C LEU A 102 -12.89 6.86 -9.31
N TYR A 103 -14.11 6.47 -9.70
CA TYR A 103 -15.35 6.93 -9.08
C TYR A 103 -15.47 6.49 -7.62
N GLN A 104 -15.02 5.27 -7.30
CA GLN A 104 -15.02 4.73 -5.94
C GLN A 104 -13.84 5.21 -5.08
N GLN A 105 -12.93 5.99 -5.66
CA GLN A 105 -11.65 6.39 -5.06
C GLN A 105 -10.76 5.20 -4.64
N ASP A 106 -10.99 4.01 -5.21
CA ASP A 106 -10.16 2.81 -4.97
C ASP A 106 -9.00 2.79 -5.97
N ARG A 107 -7.96 3.55 -5.67
CA ARG A 107 -6.76 3.64 -6.51
C ARG A 107 -6.01 2.31 -6.59
N GLY A 108 -6.07 1.51 -5.53
CA GLY A 108 -5.48 0.16 -5.50
C GLY A 108 -6.11 -0.76 -6.54
N ARG A 109 -7.39 -0.54 -6.89
CA ARG A 109 -8.06 -1.30 -7.96
C ARG A 109 -7.38 -1.16 -9.31
N ILE A 110 -6.91 0.03 -9.67
CA ILE A 110 -6.20 0.28 -10.94
C ILE A 110 -5.00 -0.66 -11.06
N ILE A 111 -4.22 -0.79 -9.99
CA ILE A 111 -3.02 -1.62 -9.96
C ILE A 111 -3.38 -3.10 -10.06
N ARG A 112 -4.44 -3.54 -9.35
CA ARG A 112 -4.96 -4.92 -9.45
C ARG A 112 -5.43 -5.26 -10.87
N LEU A 113 -6.12 -4.33 -11.53
CA LEU A 113 -6.61 -4.49 -12.90
C LEU A 113 -5.44 -4.59 -13.89
N VAL A 114 -4.49 -3.65 -13.85
CA VAL A 114 -3.30 -3.68 -14.71
C VAL A 114 -2.51 -4.98 -14.50
N SER A 115 -2.35 -5.42 -13.25
CA SER A 115 -1.68 -6.68 -12.93
C SER A 115 -2.41 -7.89 -13.53
N PHE A 116 -3.74 -7.95 -13.41
CA PHE A 116 -4.54 -9.05 -13.96
C PHE A 116 -4.44 -9.11 -15.49
N PHE A 117 -4.62 -7.97 -16.16
CA PHE A 117 -4.56 -7.91 -17.63
C PHE A 117 -3.15 -8.22 -18.15
N ASN A 118 -2.10 -7.76 -17.45
CA ASN A 118 -0.72 -8.10 -17.81
C ASN A 118 -0.44 -9.60 -17.65
N LYS A 119 -0.94 -10.23 -16.58
CA LYS A 119 -0.74 -11.66 -16.31
C LYS A 119 -1.22 -12.55 -17.47
N TYR A 120 -2.34 -12.18 -18.10
CA TYR A 120 -2.92 -12.91 -19.22
C TYR A 120 -2.57 -12.32 -20.59
N ASN A 121 -1.54 -11.45 -20.65
CA ASN A 121 -1.09 -10.77 -21.87
C ASN A 121 -2.22 -10.04 -22.63
N LEU A 122 -3.22 -9.52 -21.92
CA LEU A 122 -4.38 -8.90 -22.54
C LEU A 122 -4.08 -7.56 -23.22
N PHE A 123 -2.91 -6.97 -22.95
CA PHE A 123 -2.47 -5.77 -23.66
C PHE A 123 -1.82 -6.08 -25.01
N GLU A 124 -1.58 -7.36 -25.33
CA GLU A 124 -0.78 -7.75 -26.49
C GLU A 124 -1.42 -7.28 -27.80
N ARG A 125 -0.61 -6.59 -28.62
CA ARG A 125 -1.03 -6.06 -29.91
C ARG A 125 0.15 -5.87 -30.85
N ASN A 126 -0.17 -5.73 -32.12
CA ASN A 126 0.81 -5.29 -33.12
C ASN A 126 1.06 -3.78 -32.99
N PHE A 127 2.32 -3.39 -33.18
CA PHE A 127 2.76 -1.99 -33.17
C PHE A 127 3.17 -1.52 -34.56
N THR A 128 2.84 -0.28 -34.86
CA THR A 128 3.44 0.45 -35.98
C THR A 128 4.89 0.82 -35.66
N SER A 129 5.67 1.15 -36.68
CA SER A 129 7.07 1.59 -36.49
C SER A 129 7.18 2.87 -35.65
N GLU A 130 6.18 3.75 -35.70
CA GLU A 130 6.14 4.98 -34.91
C GLU A 130 5.82 4.71 -33.43
N GLU A 131 4.89 3.79 -33.16
CA GLU A 131 4.60 3.35 -31.79
C GLU A 131 5.82 2.64 -31.17
N LEU A 132 6.53 1.81 -31.93
CA LEU A 132 7.76 1.18 -31.44
C LEU A 132 8.84 2.22 -31.09
N LYS A 133 8.99 3.27 -31.90
CA LYS A 133 9.89 4.40 -31.57
C LYS A 133 9.47 5.08 -30.27
N THR A 134 8.18 5.36 -30.11
CA THR A 134 7.62 5.95 -28.90
C THR A 134 7.90 5.08 -27.66
N ILE A 135 7.72 3.76 -27.78
CA ILE A 135 8.00 2.81 -26.69
C ILE A 135 9.48 2.82 -26.35
N GLN A 136 10.35 2.83 -27.36
CA GLN A 136 11.79 2.88 -27.16
C GLN A 136 12.23 4.19 -26.46
N GLU A 137 11.68 5.33 -26.87
CA GLU A 137 11.89 6.61 -26.20
C GLU A 137 11.43 6.58 -24.74
N ILE A 138 10.29 5.94 -24.45
CA ILE A 138 9.81 5.79 -23.07
C ILE A 138 10.78 4.95 -22.24
N LYS A 139 11.27 3.83 -22.78
CA LYS A 139 12.24 2.96 -22.10
C LYS A 139 13.56 3.68 -21.80
N GLU A 140 14.01 4.50 -22.74
CA GLU A 140 15.28 5.24 -22.61
C GLU A 140 15.17 6.41 -21.63
N ASN A 141 14.08 7.18 -21.70
CA ASN A 141 13.88 8.40 -20.91
C ASN A 141 13.27 8.13 -19.53
N HIS A 142 12.58 7.01 -19.33
CA HIS A 142 11.88 6.67 -18.09
C HIS A 142 12.33 5.31 -17.52
N LYS A 143 13.65 5.12 -17.37
CA LYS A 143 14.24 3.88 -16.84
C LYS A 143 13.65 3.44 -15.50
N LEU A 144 13.45 4.39 -14.59
CA LEU A 144 12.86 4.11 -13.27
C LEU A 144 11.42 3.59 -13.35
N LEU A 145 10.64 4.08 -14.32
CA LEU A 145 9.31 3.53 -14.57
C LEU A 145 9.42 2.07 -14.98
N ALA A 146 10.32 1.72 -15.90
CA ALA A 146 10.47 0.34 -16.34
C ALA A 146 10.82 -0.60 -15.17
N VAL A 147 11.69 -0.14 -14.24
CA VAL A 147 12.00 -0.88 -13.01
C VAL A 147 10.76 -1.00 -12.11
N ASN A 148 10.01 0.09 -11.92
CA ASN A 148 8.78 0.07 -11.13
C ASN A 148 7.68 -0.83 -11.73
N LEU A 149 7.50 -0.84 -13.06
CA LEU A 149 6.57 -1.74 -13.74
C LEU A 149 6.98 -3.19 -13.57
N LYS A 150 8.28 -3.48 -13.65
CA LYS A 150 8.80 -4.83 -13.42
C LYS A 150 8.55 -5.27 -11.99
N ASP A 151 8.80 -4.39 -11.01
CA ASP A 151 8.56 -4.68 -9.59
C ASP A 151 7.07 -4.90 -9.26
N LEU A 152 6.17 -4.16 -9.92
CA LEU A 152 4.72 -4.28 -9.71
C LEU A 152 4.07 -5.44 -10.46
N PHE A 153 4.48 -5.67 -11.70
CA PHE A 153 3.72 -6.52 -12.65
C PHE A 153 4.53 -7.68 -13.22
N GLY A 154 5.81 -7.82 -12.85
CA GLY A 154 6.68 -8.89 -13.32
C GLY A 154 7.16 -8.64 -14.75
N ASN A 155 6.62 -9.37 -15.72
CA ASN A 155 7.02 -9.22 -17.13
C ASN A 155 6.55 -7.86 -17.66
N VAL A 156 7.47 -7.10 -18.26
CA VAL A 156 7.18 -5.79 -18.85
C VAL A 156 7.29 -5.90 -20.36
N SER A 157 6.15 -6.09 -21.02
CA SER A 157 6.05 -6.08 -22.49
C SER A 157 5.94 -4.65 -23.04
N ASP A 158 6.21 -4.50 -24.33
CA ASP A 158 6.03 -3.25 -25.08
C ASP A 158 4.56 -2.81 -25.02
N SER A 159 3.66 -3.78 -25.08
CA SER A 159 2.22 -3.68 -24.83
C SER A 159 1.87 -3.07 -23.47
N LEU A 160 2.48 -3.55 -22.38
CA LEU A 160 2.24 -2.97 -21.07
C LEU A 160 2.73 -1.52 -21.00
N ILE A 161 3.93 -1.24 -21.50
CA ILE A 161 4.53 0.11 -21.47
C ILE A 161 3.63 1.08 -22.25
N PHE A 162 3.25 0.70 -23.47
CA PHE A 162 2.41 1.52 -24.33
C PHE A 162 1.05 1.78 -23.68
N TYR A 163 0.40 0.73 -23.14
CA TYR A 163 -0.87 0.89 -22.43
C TYR A 163 -0.74 1.86 -21.26
N VAL A 164 0.24 1.62 -20.37
CA VAL A 164 0.50 2.39 -19.15
C VAL A 164 0.76 3.87 -19.42
N CYS A 165 1.46 4.19 -20.51
CA CYS A 165 1.97 5.54 -20.79
C CYS A 165 1.14 6.30 -21.81
N LYS A 166 0.42 5.62 -22.71
CA LYS A 166 -0.33 6.26 -23.81
C LYS A 166 -1.83 6.06 -23.72
N ILE A 167 -2.29 4.88 -23.31
CA ILE A 167 -3.72 4.57 -23.28
C ILE A 167 -4.33 4.94 -21.93
N LEU A 168 -3.76 4.43 -20.84
CA LEU A 168 -4.27 4.65 -19.47
C LEU A 168 -4.44 6.13 -19.08
N PRO A 169 -3.56 7.08 -19.47
CA PRO A 169 -3.79 8.49 -19.15
C PRO A 169 -5.09 9.06 -19.74
N HIS A 170 -5.61 8.48 -20.84
CA HIS A 170 -6.90 8.87 -21.41
C HIS A 170 -8.08 8.63 -20.45
N ASP A 171 -7.98 7.62 -19.58
CA ASP A 171 -9.04 7.33 -18.61
C ASP A 171 -9.29 8.53 -17.66
N TYR A 172 -8.26 9.36 -17.41
CA TYR A 172 -8.43 10.60 -16.64
C TYR A 172 -9.20 11.68 -17.40
N LEU A 173 -9.00 11.79 -18.71
CA LEU A 173 -9.76 12.71 -19.56
C LEU A 173 -11.26 12.36 -19.49
N VAL A 174 -11.57 11.08 -19.70
CA VAL A 174 -12.96 10.58 -19.62
C VAL A 174 -13.53 10.83 -18.22
N TRP A 175 -12.76 10.53 -17.17
CA TRP A 175 -13.16 10.73 -15.78
C TRP A 175 -13.41 12.19 -15.37
N LEU A 176 -12.61 13.13 -15.89
CA LEU A 176 -12.75 14.56 -15.62
C LEU A 176 -13.91 15.17 -16.41
N SER A 177 -14.12 14.71 -17.65
CA SER A 177 -15.17 15.21 -18.55
C SER A 177 -16.58 14.69 -18.24
N ASP A 178 -16.75 13.77 -17.29
CA ASP A 178 -18.04 13.14 -17.01
C ASP A 178 -19.07 14.15 -16.44
N PRO A 179 -20.12 14.50 -17.22
CA PRO A 179 -21.10 15.51 -16.82
C PRO A 179 -22.01 15.04 -15.68
N GLN A 180 -22.07 13.74 -15.39
CA GLN A 180 -22.89 13.21 -14.30
C GLN A 180 -22.34 13.56 -12.90
N ARG A 181 -21.12 14.10 -12.83
CA ARG A 181 -20.48 14.49 -11.57
C ARG A 181 -21.04 15.75 -10.94
N GLY A 182 -21.90 16.49 -11.63
CA GLY A 182 -22.45 17.78 -11.18
C GLY A 182 -21.42 18.91 -11.11
N PHE A 183 -20.14 18.58 -10.93
CA PHE A 183 -18.99 19.49 -10.92
C PHE A 183 -17.81 18.88 -11.67
N LEU A 184 -17.24 19.64 -12.61
CA LEU A 184 -15.98 19.31 -13.24
C LEU A 184 -14.86 19.41 -12.17
N MET A 185 -14.02 18.38 -12.03
CA MET A 185 -12.83 18.50 -11.19
C MET A 185 -11.79 19.36 -11.91
N ASN A 186 -11.14 20.27 -11.19
CA ASN A 186 -10.00 21.02 -11.74
C ASN A 186 -8.92 20.04 -12.21
N PRO A 187 -8.54 20.04 -13.51
CA PRO A 187 -7.49 19.17 -14.03
C PRO A 187 -6.19 19.27 -13.22
N LYS A 188 -5.82 20.47 -12.76
CA LYS A 188 -4.62 20.70 -11.92
C LYS A 188 -4.63 19.95 -10.60
N ALA A 189 -5.79 19.53 -10.10
CA ALA A 189 -5.86 18.67 -8.92
C ALA A 189 -5.17 17.31 -9.16
N LEU A 190 -5.00 16.88 -10.42
CA LEU A 190 -4.26 15.67 -10.76
C LEU A 190 -2.76 15.76 -10.46
N GLU A 191 -2.15 16.95 -10.50
CA GLU A 191 -0.73 17.14 -10.18
C GLU A 191 -0.42 16.70 -8.74
N HIS A 192 -1.37 16.94 -7.84
CA HIS A 192 -1.27 16.63 -6.42
C HIS A 192 -2.08 15.40 -6.01
N TRP A 193 -2.66 14.68 -6.97
CA TRP A 193 -3.56 13.57 -6.66
C TRP A 193 -2.88 12.51 -5.80
N THR A 194 -1.58 12.26 -6.01
CA THR A 194 -0.77 11.32 -5.22
C THR A 194 -0.13 11.92 -3.96
N ASP A 195 -0.31 13.21 -3.68
CA ASP A 195 0.33 13.88 -2.54
C ASP A 195 -0.44 13.70 -1.22
N GLY A 196 -1.69 13.27 -1.29
CA GLY A 196 -2.50 12.89 -0.14
C GLY A 196 -3.45 11.77 -0.49
N PHE A 197 -3.28 10.59 0.11
CA PHE A 197 -4.24 9.50 -0.04
C PHE A 197 -4.15 8.46 1.09
N SER A 198 -5.26 7.76 1.31
CA SER A 198 -5.31 6.59 2.17
C SER A 198 -5.21 5.32 1.33
N ILE A 199 -4.25 4.44 1.63
CA ILE A 199 -4.12 3.11 1.03
C ILE A 199 -3.96 2.08 2.16
N TYR A 200 -4.79 1.03 2.13
CA TYR A 200 -4.81 -0.04 3.14
C TYR A 200 -5.01 0.44 4.60
N GLY A 201 -5.61 1.63 4.79
CA GLY A 201 -5.77 2.26 6.10
C GLY A 201 -4.59 3.13 6.53
N LEU A 202 -3.57 3.25 5.68
CA LEU A 202 -2.38 4.08 5.90
C LEU A 202 -2.50 5.39 5.16
N ILE A 203 -2.18 6.47 5.86
CA ILE A 203 -2.21 7.81 5.29
C ILE A 203 -0.82 8.11 4.72
N VAL A 204 -0.79 8.54 3.46
CA VAL A 204 0.42 8.89 2.72
C VAL A 204 0.41 10.37 2.40
N ARG A 205 1.53 11.05 2.68
CA ARG A 205 1.68 12.49 2.40
C ARG A 205 3.04 12.86 1.83
N ASN A 206 3.04 13.80 0.89
CA ASN A 206 4.25 14.46 0.43
C ASN A 206 4.66 15.61 1.38
N LEU A 207 5.87 15.52 1.93
CA LEU A 207 6.46 16.48 2.85
C LEU A 207 7.37 17.50 2.15
N GLY A 208 7.64 17.36 0.85
CA GLY A 208 8.52 18.26 0.11
C GLY A 208 9.78 17.57 -0.38
N ARG A 209 10.87 18.32 -0.55
CA ARG A 209 12.08 17.86 -1.24
C ARG A 209 13.09 17.22 -0.28
N VAL A 210 13.74 16.17 -0.76
CA VAL A 210 14.84 15.48 -0.05
C VAL A 210 16.01 16.41 0.18
N GLU A 211 16.32 17.30 -0.76
CA GLU A 211 17.40 18.26 -0.67
C GLU A 211 17.22 19.21 0.53
N ASP A 212 15.99 19.70 0.75
CA ASP A 212 15.65 20.59 1.86
C ASP A 212 15.76 19.85 3.20
N PHE A 213 15.31 18.60 3.25
CA PHE A 213 15.44 17.74 4.42
C PHE A 213 16.90 17.47 4.80
N ILE A 214 17.75 17.09 3.82
CA ILE A 214 19.17 16.83 4.07
C ILE A 214 19.88 18.10 4.52
N LYS A 215 19.58 19.25 3.90
CA LYS A 215 20.16 20.54 4.31
C LYS A 215 19.81 20.89 5.76
N ALA A 216 18.59 20.61 6.21
CA ALA A 216 18.18 20.80 7.59
C ALA A 216 18.99 19.90 8.56
N VAL A 217 19.19 18.63 8.20
CA VAL A 217 20.01 17.68 8.97
C VAL A 217 21.47 18.15 9.07
N GLU A 218 22.07 18.58 7.96
CA GLU A 218 23.45 19.07 7.92
C GLU A 218 23.63 20.34 8.74
N THR A 219 22.70 21.29 8.64
CA THR A 219 22.76 22.56 9.37
C THR A 219 22.79 22.32 10.88
N MET A 220 22.00 21.36 11.37
CA MET A 220 21.90 21.05 12.80
C MET A 220 23.11 20.25 13.31
N GLN A 221 23.62 19.29 12.53
CA GLN A 221 24.85 18.56 12.88
C GLN A 221 26.11 19.44 12.92
N ASN A 222 26.17 20.47 12.07
CA ASN A 222 27.31 21.39 12.01
C ASN A 222 27.27 22.49 13.09
N SER A 223 26.19 22.57 13.88
CA SER A 223 26.14 23.49 15.01
C SER A 223 27.07 23.02 16.12
N GLU A 224 27.95 23.92 16.61
CA GLU A 224 29.05 23.59 17.55
C GLU A 224 28.59 22.97 18.89
N ASN A 225 27.28 22.95 19.17
CA ASN A 225 26.70 22.50 20.43
C ASN A 225 25.95 21.15 20.37
N MET A 226 25.78 20.49 19.21
CA MET A 226 24.99 19.25 19.11
C MET A 226 25.56 18.23 18.12
N LYS A 227 26.64 17.55 18.51
CA LYS A 227 26.95 16.21 17.98
C LYS A 227 26.17 15.18 18.78
N GLU A 228 24.88 15.11 18.51
CA GLU A 228 24.02 14.07 19.09
C GLU A 228 23.89 12.89 18.13
N ASP A 229 23.83 11.68 18.69
CA ASP A 229 23.57 10.44 17.93
C ASP A 229 22.19 10.48 17.26
N ILE A 230 21.27 11.30 17.80
CA ILE A 230 19.89 11.48 17.34
C ILE A 230 19.58 12.97 17.29
N LEU A 231 18.95 13.42 16.21
CA LEU A 231 18.42 14.78 16.09
C LEU A 231 16.90 14.78 16.19
N TYR A 232 16.37 15.81 16.84
CA TYR A 232 14.96 16.18 16.78
C TYR A 232 14.83 17.40 15.88
N LEU A 233 14.24 17.22 14.70
CA LEU A 233 14.02 18.31 13.76
C LEU A 233 12.54 18.64 13.67
N GLU A 234 12.23 19.93 13.74
CA GLU A 234 10.93 20.44 13.37
C GLU A 234 10.89 20.64 11.85
N PHE A 235 9.94 19.99 11.19
CA PHE A 235 9.72 20.12 9.75
C PHE A 235 8.24 20.35 9.48
N ASN A 236 7.89 20.99 8.36
CA ASN A 236 6.51 21.19 7.89
C ASN A 236 5.49 21.63 8.95
N PRO A 237 5.50 22.91 9.37
CA PRO A 237 4.49 23.42 10.30
C PRO A 237 3.08 23.24 9.73
N ARG A 238 2.18 22.68 10.53
CA ARG A 238 0.75 22.58 10.24
C ARG A 238 0.02 23.80 10.77
N TYR A 239 -0.91 24.29 9.97
CA TYR A 239 -1.81 25.37 10.33
C TYR A 239 -3.25 24.84 10.40
N ILE A 240 -3.89 24.94 11.56
CA ILE A 240 -5.35 24.83 11.67
C ILE A 240 -5.89 26.23 11.42
N ILE A 241 -6.64 26.42 10.33
CA ILE A 241 -7.26 27.71 9.97
C ILE A 241 -8.73 27.67 10.38
N SER A 242 -9.23 28.76 10.94
CA SER A 242 -10.66 28.92 11.24
C SER A 242 -11.48 28.83 9.95
N VAL A 243 -12.57 28.07 9.95
CA VAL A 243 -13.45 27.92 8.78
C VAL A 243 -14.05 29.27 8.34
N ASN A 244 -14.06 30.27 9.23
CA ASN A 244 -14.72 31.56 9.01
C ASN A 244 -13.81 32.79 9.08
N GLU A 245 -12.52 32.63 9.37
CA GLU A 245 -11.57 33.76 9.43
C GLU A 245 -10.22 33.28 8.87
N ASP A 246 -9.54 34.10 8.04
CA ASP A 246 -8.16 33.88 7.56
C ASP A 246 -7.11 33.96 8.71
N ARG A 247 -7.46 33.42 9.88
CA ARG A 247 -6.63 33.35 11.08
C ARG A 247 -6.24 31.91 11.34
N ILE A 248 -4.94 31.72 11.45
CA ILE A 248 -4.32 30.50 11.96
C ILE A 248 -4.72 30.37 13.45
N LEU A 249 -5.56 29.38 13.75
CA LEU A 249 -6.00 29.05 15.11
C LEU A 249 -4.93 28.32 15.92
N ARG A 250 -4.09 27.51 15.24
CA ARG A 250 -3.03 26.73 15.88
C ARG A 250 -1.94 26.38 14.88
N GLU A 251 -0.69 26.66 15.24
CA GLU A 251 0.50 26.11 14.58
C GLU A 251 0.96 24.90 15.39
N PHE A 252 1.11 23.76 14.73
CA PHE A 252 1.82 22.62 15.31
C PHE A 252 2.94 22.21 14.38
N ARG A 253 4.14 22.06 14.93
CA ARG A 253 5.31 21.63 14.18
C ARG A 253 5.46 20.13 14.30
N GLU A 254 5.75 19.49 13.18
CA GLU A 254 5.99 18.06 13.18
C GLU A 254 7.40 17.81 13.70
N ILE A 255 7.53 16.94 14.70
CA ILE A 255 8.83 16.62 15.29
C ILE A 255 9.29 15.30 14.72
N HIS A 256 10.44 15.32 14.06
CA HIS A 256 11.09 14.19 13.43
C HIS A 256 12.28 13.72 14.27
N ILE A 257 12.29 12.46 14.65
CA ILE A 257 13.47 11.76 15.17
C ILE A 257 14.30 11.26 13.99
N ILE A 258 15.57 11.67 13.95
CA ILE A 258 16.50 11.38 12.86
C ILE A 258 17.79 10.81 13.43
N HIS A 259 18.32 9.77 12.78
CA HIS A 259 19.69 9.33 13.02
C HIS A 259 20.57 9.97 11.94
N PRO A 260 21.20 11.13 12.20
CA PRO A 260 21.84 11.93 11.17
C PRO A 260 22.95 11.18 10.45
N GLU A 261 23.75 10.38 11.16
CA GLU A 261 24.83 9.60 10.55
C GLU A 261 24.31 8.68 9.44
N ASN A 262 23.18 8.00 9.64
CA ASN A 262 22.60 7.12 8.62
C ASN A 262 22.14 7.90 7.38
N VAL A 263 21.57 9.09 7.58
CA VAL A 263 21.13 9.96 6.49
C VAL A 263 22.34 10.47 5.70
N LEU A 264 23.37 10.95 6.40
CA LEU A 264 24.57 11.52 5.79
C LEU A 264 25.44 10.46 5.11
N GLN A 265 25.62 9.28 5.71
CA GLN A 265 26.33 8.15 5.09
C GLN A 265 25.66 7.67 3.79
N ASN A 266 24.33 7.82 3.69
CA ASN A 266 23.58 7.45 2.48
C ASN A 266 23.25 8.67 1.60
N LYS A 267 23.74 9.88 1.91
CA LYS A 267 23.36 11.14 1.25
C LYS A 267 23.43 11.05 -0.27
N GLU A 268 24.57 10.61 -0.81
CA GLU A 268 24.76 10.51 -2.27
C GLU A 268 23.76 9.56 -2.92
N LYS A 269 23.46 8.44 -2.26
CA LYS A 269 22.47 7.46 -2.76
C LYS A 269 21.04 7.98 -2.66
N ILE A 270 20.73 8.70 -1.58
CA ILE A 270 19.43 9.34 -1.35
C ILE A 270 19.18 10.43 -2.39
N LEU A 271 20.21 11.21 -2.74
CA LEU A 271 20.14 12.27 -3.74
C LEU A 271 20.20 11.75 -5.18
N ASN A 272 20.61 10.49 -5.38
CA ASN A 272 20.70 9.89 -6.70
C ASN A 272 19.30 9.54 -7.23
N LYS A 273 18.83 10.34 -8.19
CA LYS A 273 17.52 10.21 -8.84
C LYS A 273 17.46 9.11 -9.90
N ASP A 274 18.57 8.42 -10.19
CA ASP A 274 18.61 7.32 -11.17
C ASP A 274 18.39 5.94 -10.54
N ASN A 275 18.32 5.85 -9.20
CA ASN A 275 18.13 4.58 -8.50
C ASN A 275 16.69 4.39 -8.02
N TYR A 276 16.07 3.26 -8.37
CA TYR A 276 14.75 2.89 -7.89
C TYR A 276 14.81 2.30 -6.48
N THR A 277 14.94 3.18 -5.48
CA THR A 277 15.06 2.81 -4.06
C THR A 277 14.35 3.82 -3.16
N PHE A 278 13.91 3.36 -1.99
CA PHE A 278 13.26 4.21 -1.00
C PHE A 278 14.02 4.15 0.32
N TYR A 279 14.77 5.19 0.67
CA TYR A 279 15.56 5.20 1.91
C TYR A 279 14.74 5.73 3.08
N SER A 280 14.83 5.07 4.24
CA SER A 280 14.27 5.59 5.49
C SER A 280 15.02 6.85 5.92
N LEU A 281 14.28 7.91 6.27
CA LEU A 281 14.84 9.20 6.65
C LEU A 281 14.63 9.51 8.14
N SER A 282 13.39 9.41 8.61
CA SER A 282 13.03 9.77 9.99
C SER A 282 11.81 9.00 10.49
N MET A 283 11.57 9.11 11.80
CA MET A 283 10.29 8.81 12.41
C MET A 283 9.65 10.13 12.89
N ILE A 284 8.39 10.36 12.57
CA ILE A 284 7.60 11.47 13.11
C ILE A 284 7.04 11.02 14.46
N ILE A 285 7.21 11.86 15.49
CA ILE A 285 6.75 11.59 16.87
C ILE A 285 5.68 12.54 17.39
N PHE A 286 5.50 13.67 16.72
CA PHE A 286 4.46 14.62 17.05
C PHE A 286 3.99 15.29 15.77
N GLY A 287 2.69 15.54 15.67
CA GLY A 287 2.11 16.25 14.54
C GLY A 287 1.87 15.40 13.29
N GLY A 288 2.08 14.08 13.28
CA GLY A 288 1.75 13.22 12.13
C GLY A 288 0.25 13.20 11.75
N LEU A 289 -0.12 12.67 10.57
CA LEU A 289 -1.52 12.59 10.12
C LEU A 289 -2.33 11.48 10.83
N GLY A 290 -1.66 10.56 11.52
CA GLY A 290 -2.32 9.46 12.25
C GLY A 290 -2.93 9.89 13.60
N PRO A 291 -3.86 9.10 14.16
CA PRO A 291 -4.51 9.39 15.45
C PRO A 291 -3.55 9.52 16.63
N GLU A 292 -2.34 8.98 16.52
CA GLU A 292 -1.26 9.13 17.53
C GLU A 292 -0.18 10.16 17.16
N GLY A 293 -0.21 10.72 15.94
CA GLY A 293 0.83 11.63 15.45
C GLY A 293 2.18 10.96 15.08
N PHE A 294 2.24 9.62 14.99
CA PHE A 294 3.43 8.86 14.59
C PHE A 294 3.44 8.52 13.09
N GLY A 295 4.63 8.51 12.48
CA GLY A 295 4.81 8.12 11.08
C GLY A 295 6.27 7.81 10.74
N PHE A 296 6.51 7.21 9.58
CA PHE A 296 7.85 7.04 9.03
C PHE A 296 7.97 7.86 7.74
N THR A 297 9.15 8.45 7.52
CA THR A 297 9.44 9.18 6.29
C THR A 297 10.46 8.46 5.43
N TYR A 298 10.25 8.54 4.12
CA TYR A 298 11.10 7.91 3.12
C TYR A 298 11.46 8.89 2.02
N SER A 299 12.67 8.79 1.50
CA SER A 299 13.02 9.44 0.22
C SER A 299 12.44 8.63 -0.94
N THR A 300 12.08 9.31 -2.02
CA THR A 300 11.68 8.67 -3.28
C THR A 300 12.69 8.94 -4.39
N PRO A 301 12.71 8.12 -5.46
CA PRO A 301 13.54 8.38 -6.64
C PRO A 301 13.24 9.72 -7.34
N LYS A 302 12.09 10.36 -7.06
CA LYS A 302 11.78 11.72 -7.56
C LYS A 302 12.39 12.85 -6.72
N GLY A 303 13.09 12.51 -5.63
CA GLY A 303 13.64 13.49 -4.70
C GLY A 303 12.60 14.04 -3.72
N GLU A 304 11.55 13.28 -3.42
CA GLU A 304 10.49 13.68 -2.47
C GLU A 304 10.70 13.00 -1.12
N VAL A 305 10.22 13.65 -0.06
CA VAL A 305 10.06 13.05 1.27
C VAL A 305 8.61 12.64 1.43
N ILE A 306 8.35 11.36 1.60
CA ILE A 306 7.00 10.82 1.79
C ILE A 306 6.83 10.30 3.20
N GLU A 307 5.81 10.81 3.89
CA GLU A 307 5.32 10.28 5.16
C GLU A 307 4.33 9.14 4.91
N ILE A 308 4.46 8.08 5.70
CA ILE A 308 3.45 7.02 5.85
C ILE A 308 3.13 6.87 7.33
N CYS A 309 1.85 7.04 7.68
CA CYS A 309 1.33 6.93 9.05
C CYS A 309 0.44 5.70 9.23
N SER A 310 0.52 5.11 10.43
CA SER A 310 -0.26 3.94 10.88
C SER A 310 -1.36 4.37 11.87
N ASP A 311 -2.41 3.55 11.98
CA ASP A 311 -3.45 3.72 13.01
C ASP A 311 -2.94 3.27 14.39
N GLN A 312 -3.48 3.87 15.46
CA GLN A 312 -3.18 3.58 16.88
C GLN A 312 -3.26 2.09 17.21
N ARG A 313 -4.37 1.46 16.80
CA ARG A 313 -4.61 0.03 17.05
C ARG A 313 -3.54 -0.86 16.40
N GLU A 314 -2.94 -0.38 15.32
CA GLU A 314 -1.94 -1.11 14.56
C GLU A 314 -0.54 -0.92 15.15
N THR A 315 -0.22 0.29 15.62
CA THR A 315 0.96 0.55 16.45
C THR A 315 0.98 -0.38 17.68
N GLU A 316 -0.14 -0.47 18.39
CA GLU A 316 -0.30 -1.34 19.55
C GLU A 316 -0.08 -2.82 19.18
N ALA A 317 -0.65 -3.27 18.06
CA ALA A 317 -0.47 -4.64 17.58
C ALA A 317 1.00 -4.97 17.25
N ILE A 318 1.74 -4.04 16.63
CA ILE A 318 3.18 -4.20 16.35
C ILE A 318 3.98 -4.31 17.65
N ILE A 319 3.69 -3.44 18.62
CA ILE A 319 4.35 -3.48 19.94
C ILE A 319 4.07 -4.82 20.63
N ILE A 320 2.82 -5.32 20.59
CA ILE A 320 2.45 -6.62 21.14
C ILE A 320 3.23 -7.76 20.47
N GLN A 321 3.29 -7.78 19.13
CA GLN A 321 4.05 -8.81 18.40
C GLN A 321 5.55 -8.76 18.71
N PHE A 322 6.12 -7.56 18.83
CA PHE A 322 7.52 -7.41 19.20
C PHE A 322 7.80 -7.89 20.63
N LYS A 323 6.92 -7.55 21.59
CA LYS A 323 7.00 -8.07 22.96
C LYS A 323 6.86 -9.60 22.99
N GLN A 324 5.99 -10.19 22.17
CA GLN A 324 5.90 -11.64 22.00
C GLN A 324 7.21 -12.25 21.49
N TYR A 325 7.84 -11.61 20.50
CA TYR A 325 9.14 -12.04 19.98
C TYR A 325 10.24 -11.98 21.05
N LEU A 326 10.35 -10.86 21.78
CA LEU A 326 11.31 -10.70 22.88
C LEU A 326 11.10 -11.76 23.97
N LYS A 327 9.84 -12.02 24.34
CA LYS A 327 9.48 -13.09 25.28
C LYS A 327 10.00 -14.45 24.80
N ARG A 328 9.70 -14.84 23.56
CA ARG A 328 10.15 -16.14 23.00
C ARG A 328 11.67 -16.23 23.03
N ARG A 329 12.37 -15.21 22.52
CA ARG A 329 13.84 -15.16 22.52
C ARG A 329 14.44 -15.25 23.91
N PHE A 330 13.81 -14.60 24.90
CA PHE A 330 14.24 -14.69 26.28
C PHE A 330 14.08 -16.10 26.85
N ILE A 331 12.90 -16.70 26.70
CA ILE A 331 12.60 -18.05 27.19
C ILE A 331 13.59 -19.05 26.58
N ASP A 332 13.80 -18.99 25.27
CA ASP A 332 14.76 -19.86 24.57
C ASP A 332 16.19 -19.68 25.09
N LYS A 333 16.62 -18.43 25.34
CA LYS A 333 17.96 -18.14 25.85
C LYS A 333 18.12 -18.59 27.31
N LEU A 334 17.09 -18.40 28.13
CA LEU A 334 17.09 -18.81 29.52
C LEU A 334 17.17 -20.34 29.64
N GLU A 335 16.42 -21.07 28.82
CA GLU A 335 16.46 -22.53 28.78
C GLU A 335 17.87 -23.05 28.47
N LYS A 336 18.54 -22.45 27.47
CA LYS A 336 19.93 -22.77 27.10
C LYS A 336 20.93 -22.44 28.20
N GLU A 337 20.79 -21.30 28.89
CA GLU A 337 21.68 -20.95 30.00
C GLU A 337 21.50 -21.93 31.18
N MET A 338 20.26 -22.31 31.50
CA MET A 338 20.00 -23.31 32.54
C MET A 338 20.54 -24.70 32.14
N GLU A 339 20.51 -25.04 30.85
CA GLU A 339 21.12 -26.25 30.32
C GLU A 339 22.65 -26.28 30.50
N ILE A 340 23.33 -25.19 30.11
CA ILE A 340 24.79 -25.04 30.27
C ILE A 340 25.22 -25.18 31.73
N LEU A 341 24.37 -24.72 32.66
CA LEU A 341 24.62 -24.81 34.10
C LEU A 341 24.29 -26.18 34.70
N GLY A 342 23.82 -27.14 33.89
CA GLY A 342 23.50 -28.50 34.33
C GLY A 342 22.23 -28.60 35.17
N ILE A 343 21.27 -27.69 34.99
CA ILE A 343 19.98 -27.75 35.69
C ILE A 343 19.12 -28.87 35.10
N ASP A 344 18.53 -29.66 35.99
CA ASP A 344 17.66 -30.77 35.63
C ASP A 344 16.52 -30.35 34.68
N PHE A 345 16.20 -31.23 33.74
CA PHE A 345 15.20 -30.99 32.70
C PHE A 345 13.80 -30.69 33.27
N ASP A 346 13.37 -31.39 34.32
CA ASP A 346 12.06 -31.14 34.91
C ASP A 346 11.97 -29.78 35.60
N ILE A 347 13.08 -29.32 36.19
CA ILE A 347 13.19 -27.99 36.79
C ILE A 347 13.14 -26.92 35.71
N ARG A 348 13.96 -27.07 34.64
CA ARG A 348 13.93 -26.17 33.48
C ARG A 348 12.52 -26.03 32.94
N ARG A 349 11.84 -27.15 32.69
CA ARG A 349 10.47 -27.19 32.17
C ARG A 349 9.48 -26.46 33.08
N LYS A 350 9.57 -26.62 34.41
CA LYS A 350 8.70 -25.93 35.37
C LYS A 350 8.91 -24.42 35.39
N VAL A 351 10.17 -23.95 35.38
CA VAL A 351 10.53 -22.53 35.34
C VAL A 351 10.06 -21.88 34.03
N ILE A 352 10.30 -22.55 32.90
CA ILE A 352 9.90 -22.10 31.57
C ILE A 352 8.37 -22.02 31.45
N LYS A 353 7.65 -23.03 31.93
CA LYS A 353 6.18 -23.03 31.95
C LYS A 353 5.64 -21.89 32.81
N TYR A 354 6.16 -21.72 34.02
CA TYR A 354 5.78 -20.63 34.93
C TYR A 354 6.00 -19.24 34.32
N LEU A 355 7.15 -18.99 33.69
CA LEU A 355 7.44 -17.74 32.99
C LEU A 355 6.56 -17.54 31.76
N SER A 356 6.25 -18.62 31.04
CA SER A 356 5.34 -18.58 29.89
C SER A 356 3.92 -18.19 30.30
N ASP A 357 3.45 -18.69 31.45
CA ASP A 357 2.10 -18.45 31.96
C ASP A 357 1.92 -17.05 32.56
N ILE A 358 2.96 -16.46 33.16
CA ILE A 358 2.87 -15.15 33.82
C ILE A 358 3.17 -13.97 32.89
N ILE A 359 4.07 -14.15 31.94
CA ILE A 359 4.40 -13.09 30.98
C ILE A 359 3.32 -13.10 29.89
N ASN A 360 2.09 -12.71 30.21
CA ASN A 360 1.01 -12.67 29.23
C ASN A 360 1.37 -11.65 28.14
N PRO A 361 1.46 -12.05 26.85
CA PRO A 361 1.87 -11.16 25.78
C PRO A 361 0.90 -9.99 25.51
N LYS A 362 -0.34 -10.07 26.01
CA LYS A 362 -1.33 -9.00 25.88
C LYS A 362 -1.35 -8.03 27.05
N ASP A 363 -0.78 -8.41 28.20
CA ASP A 363 -0.87 -7.59 29.39
C ASP A 363 0.29 -6.58 29.42
N LEU A 364 -0.05 -5.31 29.69
CA LEU A 364 0.89 -4.32 30.20
C LEU A 364 1.27 -4.74 31.64
N VAL A 365 2.02 -5.84 31.77
CA VAL A 365 2.47 -6.32 33.08
C VAL A 365 3.34 -5.24 33.68
N SER A 366 2.98 -4.80 34.87
CA SER A 366 3.62 -3.66 35.49
C SER A 366 5.03 -4.02 35.98
N TYR A 367 5.98 -3.09 35.92
CA TYR A 367 7.31 -3.25 36.53
C TYR A 367 7.22 -3.71 38.00
N TYR A 368 6.12 -3.39 38.69
CA TYR A 368 5.86 -3.82 40.07
C TYR A 368 5.73 -5.35 40.25
N ASP A 369 5.40 -6.11 39.20
CA ASP A 369 5.26 -7.58 39.27
C ASP A 369 6.62 -8.31 39.23
N LYS A 370 7.69 -7.63 38.78
CA LYS A 370 9.06 -8.17 38.68
C LYS A 370 9.52 -8.85 39.97
N ASN A 371 9.33 -8.20 41.11
CA ASN A 371 9.80 -8.73 42.40
C ASN A 371 9.00 -9.97 42.84
N SER A 372 7.70 -10.02 42.54
CA SER A 372 6.84 -11.17 42.81
C SER A 372 7.25 -12.39 41.98
N ILE A 373 7.55 -12.17 40.69
CA ILE A 373 8.03 -13.18 39.75
C ILE A 373 9.38 -13.74 40.20
N LEU A 374 10.35 -12.87 40.48
CA LEU A 374 11.68 -13.27 40.95
C LEU A 374 11.61 -14.05 42.27
N ARG A 375 10.75 -13.64 43.20
CA ARG A 375 10.56 -14.35 44.47
C ARG A 375 9.99 -15.76 44.26
N LYS A 376 9.03 -15.94 43.36
CA LYS A 376 8.45 -17.26 43.06
C LYS A 376 9.43 -18.17 42.31
N ILE A 377 10.21 -17.64 41.37
CA ILE A 377 11.30 -18.40 40.70
C ILE A 377 12.36 -18.82 41.71
N ARG A 378 12.79 -17.88 42.58
CA ARG A 378 13.74 -18.19 43.66
C ARG A 378 13.18 -19.29 44.57
N ASN A 379 11.92 -19.21 44.97
CA ASN A 379 11.28 -20.24 45.80
C ASN A 379 11.22 -21.60 45.09
N LEU A 380 10.93 -21.64 43.79
CA LEU A 380 10.94 -22.87 42.98
C LEU A 380 12.34 -23.50 42.89
N LEU A 381 13.37 -22.66 42.71
CA LEU A 381 14.77 -23.11 42.66
C LEU A 381 15.27 -23.58 44.03
N ILE A 382 14.89 -22.90 45.12
CA ILE A 382 15.27 -23.27 46.51
C ILE A 382 14.53 -24.52 46.98
N GLN A 383 13.26 -24.71 46.64
CA GLN A 383 12.46 -25.88 47.04
C GLN A 383 13.00 -27.20 46.47
N TYR A 384 13.83 -27.15 45.43
CA TYR A 384 14.41 -28.33 44.78
C TYR A 384 15.86 -28.61 45.21
N ASP A 385 16.45 -27.79 46.07
CA ASP A 385 17.76 -28.09 46.65
C ASP A 385 17.61 -29.22 47.70
N GLU A 386 17.91 -30.45 47.28
CA GLU A 386 18.67 -31.37 48.15
C GLU A 386 20.08 -30.80 48.48
N PHE A 387 20.50 -29.70 47.84
CA PHE A 387 21.78 -29.03 48.09
C PHE A 387 21.64 -27.86 49.05
N GLN A 388 21.70 -28.14 50.35
CA GLN A 388 22.07 -27.08 51.29
C GLN A 388 23.44 -26.48 50.91
N ASN A 389 23.43 -25.17 50.61
CA ASN A 389 24.57 -24.25 50.54
C ASN A 389 25.61 -24.37 49.40
N LYS A 390 25.75 -25.50 48.68
CA LYS A 390 26.85 -25.65 47.68
C LYS A 390 26.69 -24.87 46.36
N ASN A 391 25.48 -24.47 45.96
CA ASN A 391 25.23 -23.80 44.66
C ASN A 391 24.54 -22.43 44.78
N LYS A 392 24.50 -21.82 45.97
CA LYS A 392 23.82 -20.53 46.21
C LYS A 392 24.29 -19.42 45.26
N SER A 393 25.58 -19.34 44.98
CA SER A 393 26.14 -18.36 44.03
C SER A 393 25.62 -18.55 42.60
N LYS A 394 25.44 -19.78 42.13
CA LYS A 394 24.91 -20.08 40.81
C LYS A 394 23.42 -19.74 40.69
N ILE A 395 22.64 -20.00 41.75
CA ILE A 395 21.22 -19.61 41.81
C ILE A 395 21.09 -18.08 41.75
N GLU A 396 21.94 -17.35 42.49
CA GLU A 396 21.97 -15.88 42.39
C GLU A 396 22.39 -15.40 41.00
N GLU A 397 23.36 -16.04 40.35
CA GLU A 397 23.76 -15.70 38.98
C GLU A 397 22.60 -15.87 37.99
N ILE A 398 21.84 -16.97 38.11
CA ILE A 398 20.64 -17.21 37.29
C ILE A 398 19.56 -16.16 37.59
N LEU A 399 19.29 -15.87 38.86
CA LEU A 399 18.31 -14.86 39.25
C LEU A 399 18.71 -13.47 38.77
N GLN A 400 20.00 -13.14 38.76
CA GLN A 400 20.54 -11.90 38.22
C GLN A 400 20.32 -11.84 36.70
N LYS A 401 20.68 -12.91 35.97
CA LYS A 401 20.46 -13.02 34.51
C LYS A 401 18.96 -12.93 34.16
N ILE A 402 18.10 -13.61 34.91
CA ILE A 402 16.64 -13.54 34.78
C ILE A 402 16.16 -12.12 35.08
N SER A 403 16.60 -11.49 36.17
CA SER A 403 16.20 -10.14 36.57
C SER A 403 16.59 -9.08 35.53
N SER A 404 17.82 -9.14 35.02
CA SER A 404 18.29 -8.25 33.96
C SER A 404 17.47 -8.41 32.68
N ALA A 405 17.16 -9.64 32.28
CA ALA A 405 16.37 -9.91 31.09
C ALA A 405 14.88 -9.55 31.26
N ILE A 406 14.29 -9.87 32.42
CA ILE A 406 12.94 -9.46 32.82
C ILE A 406 12.78 -7.94 32.75
N SER A 407 13.79 -7.20 33.24
CA SER A 407 13.80 -5.72 33.17
C SER A 407 13.79 -5.21 31.74
N LEU A 408 14.41 -5.93 30.82
CA LEU A 408 14.48 -5.57 29.41
C LEU A 408 13.17 -5.88 28.66
N ILE A 409 12.52 -7.00 28.98
CA ILE A 409 11.25 -7.44 28.38
C ILE A 409 10.07 -6.57 28.87
N PHE A 410 10.11 -6.19 30.15
CA PHE A 410 9.05 -5.40 30.79
C PHE A 410 9.27 -3.89 30.72
N LYS A 411 10.32 -3.43 30.05
CA LYS A 411 10.46 -2.00 29.74
C LYS A 411 9.29 -1.59 28.84
N ASP A 412 8.72 -0.41 29.06
CA ASP A 412 7.81 0.20 28.10
C ASP A 412 8.55 0.39 26.77
N VAL A 413 8.18 -0.40 25.77
CA VAL A 413 8.73 -0.31 24.42
C VAL A 413 7.90 0.71 23.65
N LYS A 414 8.51 1.85 23.33
CA LYS A 414 7.92 2.86 22.46
C LYS A 414 8.27 2.57 20.99
N LEU A 415 7.49 3.12 20.05
CA LEU A 415 7.86 3.08 18.63
C LEU A 415 9.23 3.72 18.38
N GLU A 416 9.56 4.76 19.14
CA GLU A 416 10.88 5.39 19.13
C GLU A 416 12.00 4.37 19.41
N ASP A 417 11.88 3.51 20.43
CA ASP A 417 12.89 2.49 20.72
C ASP A 417 13.09 1.54 19.52
N GLN A 418 12.00 1.20 18.81
CA GLN A 418 12.07 0.36 17.62
C GLN A 418 12.75 1.06 16.45
N PHE A 419 12.45 2.35 16.23
CA PHE A 419 13.12 3.15 15.21
C PHE A 419 14.61 3.26 15.49
N ARG A 420 14.99 3.61 16.73
CA ARG A 420 16.39 3.68 17.17
C ARG A 420 17.12 2.35 16.94
N ALA A 421 16.52 1.23 17.35
CA ALA A 421 17.11 -0.09 17.12
C ALA A 421 17.32 -0.42 15.64
N ARG A 422 16.40 -0.03 14.75
CA ARG A 422 16.56 -0.20 13.30
C ARG A 422 17.69 0.67 12.76
N MET A 423 17.75 1.94 13.18
CA MET A 423 18.81 2.86 12.78
C MET A 423 20.20 2.36 13.25
N ASP A 424 20.30 1.82 14.45
CA ASP A 424 21.50 1.16 14.97
C ASP A 424 21.96 -0.02 14.12
N LEU A 425 21.02 -0.81 13.59
CA LEU A 425 21.35 -1.92 12.71
C LEU A 425 21.84 -1.43 11.36
N VAL A 426 21.32 -0.29 10.88
CA VAL A 426 21.79 0.38 9.66
C VAL A 426 23.20 0.92 9.83
N SER A 427 23.48 1.66 10.91
CA SER A 427 24.82 2.20 11.18
C SER A 427 25.87 1.10 11.33
N LYS A 428 25.48 -0.05 11.90
CA LYS A 428 26.33 -1.25 12.02
C LYS A 428 26.45 -2.07 10.72
N GLY A 429 25.85 -1.63 9.61
CA GLY A 429 25.85 -2.33 8.33
C GLY A 429 25.12 -3.69 8.33
N LYS A 430 24.30 -3.96 9.35
CA LYS A 430 23.54 -5.21 9.50
C LYS A 430 22.18 -5.18 8.80
N LEU A 431 21.71 -3.98 8.48
CA LEU A 431 20.47 -3.71 7.77
C LEU A 431 20.72 -2.59 6.76
N LYS A 432 20.15 -2.68 5.56
CA LYS A 432 20.19 -1.55 4.62
C LYS A 432 19.05 -0.58 4.91
N SER A 433 19.28 0.71 4.77
CA SER A 433 18.24 1.73 5.05
C SER A 433 17.01 1.54 4.16
N GLU A 434 17.21 1.14 2.90
CA GLU A 434 16.12 0.88 1.94
C GLU A 434 15.30 -0.38 2.24
N ASP A 435 15.82 -1.30 3.07
CA ASP A 435 15.08 -2.50 3.45
C ASP A 435 14.08 -2.25 4.59
N ILE A 436 14.19 -1.11 5.29
CA ILE A 436 13.27 -0.75 6.39
C ILE A 436 11.83 -0.64 5.89
N ALA A 437 11.62 -0.07 4.70
CA ALA A 437 10.28 0.06 4.13
C ALA A 437 9.62 -1.31 3.85
N LYS A 438 10.41 -2.34 3.52
CA LYS A 438 9.92 -3.71 3.29
C LYS A 438 9.57 -4.42 4.60
N LEU A 439 10.37 -4.17 5.64
CA LEU A 439 10.19 -4.74 6.98
C LEU A 439 9.12 -4.03 7.81
N THR A 440 8.68 -2.85 7.37
CA THR A 440 7.60 -2.10 8.01
C THR A 440 6.31 -2.44 7.26
N SER A 441 5.47 -3.29 7.84
CA SER A 441 4.26 -3.80 7.17
C SER A 441 3.01 -3.74 8.03
N LEU A 442 1.87 -3.48 7.39
CA LEU A 442 0.55 -3.40 7.97
C LEU A 442 -0.45 -4.17 7.11
N ARG A 443 -1.27 -5.02 7.76
CA ARG A 443 -2.29 -5.88 7.11
C ARG A 443 -1.78 -6.72 5.93
N GLY A 444 -0.53 -7.19 6.00
CA GLY A 444 0.09 -7.97 4.93
C GLY A 444 0.61 -7.15 3.74
N LYS A 445 0.63 -5.82 3.86
CA LYS A 445 1.24 -4.89 2.89
C LYS A 445 2.34 -4.09 3.57
N SER A 446 3.51 -4.02 2.94
CA SER A 446 4.65 -3.24 3.40
C SER A 446 4.52 -1.76 3.04
N HIS A 447 5.23 -0.88 3.73
CA HIS A 447 5.38 0.52 3.31
C HIS A 447 6.04 0.59 1.92
N TYR A 448 6.92 -0.36 1.61
CA TYR A 448 7.49 -0.52 0.27
C TYR A 448 6.41 -0.72 -0.80
N ASP A 449 5.39 -1.55 -0.53
CA ASP A 449 4.26 -1.75 -1.45
C ASP A 449 3.54 -0.43 -1.75
N ILE A 450 3.31 0.39 -0.73
CA ILE A 450 2.65 1.68 -0.90
C ILE A 450 3.50 2.65 -1.71
N LEU A 451 4.80 2.71 -1.44
CA LEU A 451 5.73 3.60 -2.14
C LEU A 451 5.85 3.27 -3.63
N ARG A 452 5.89 1.98 -3.99
CA ARG A 452 5.92 1.56 -5.40
C ARG A 452 4.59 1.80 -6.13
N GLU A 453 3.46 1.57 -5.45
CA GLU A 453 2.13 1.85 -6.00
C GLU A 453 1.94 3.36 -6.22
N ARG A 454 2.37 4.20 -5.27
CA ARG A 454 2.41 5.66 -5.41
C ARG A 454 3.25 6.08 -6.61
N TYR A 455 4.47 5.56 -6.71
CA TYR A 455 5.38 5.92 -7.80
C TYR A 455 4.77 5.63 -9.18
N PHE A 456 4.10 4.48 -9.33
CA PHE A 456 3.37 4.14 -10.55
C PHE A 456 2.27 5.16 -10.89
N LEU A 457 1.42 5.46 -9.91
CA LEU A 457 0.29 6.37 -10.08
C LEU A 457 0.77 7.80 -10.39
N GLN A 458 1.88 8.23 -9.80
CA GLN A 458 2.41 9.58 -9.99
C GLN A 458 2.89 9.86 -11.42
N ASN A 459 3.21 8.83 -12.20
CA ASN A 459 3.59 9.03 -13.60
C ASN A 459 2.36 9.23 -14.51
N LYS A 460 1.15 8.86 -14.08
CA LYS A 460 -0.06 8.99 -14.92
C LYS A 460 -0.47 10.43 -15.17
N PRO A 461 -0.57 11.30 -14.14
CA PRO A 461 -0.82 12.71 -14.36
C PRO A 461 0.22 13.34 -15.28
N TYR A 462 1.50 12.98 -15.16
CA TYR A 462 2.54 13.50 -16.05
C TYR A 462 2.25 13.24 -17.54
N TRP A 463 1.90 12.01 -17.93
CA TRP A 463 1.54 11.75 -19.33
C TRP A 463 0.21 12.37 -19.72
N PHE A 464 -0.75 12.48 -18.80
CA PHE A 464 -1.99 13.20 -19.06
C PHE A 464 -1.71 14.65 -19.48
N PHE A 465 -0.90 15.39 -18.70
CA PHE A 465 -0.52 16.77 -19.02
C PHE A 465 0.38 16.90 -20.25
N LYS A 466 1.19 15.87 -20.55
CA LYS A 466 2.05 15.84 -21.73
C LYS A 466 1.27 15.58 -23.02
N ASP A 467 0.37 14.61 -22.99
CA ASP A 467 -0.22 14.03 -24.20
C ASP A 467 -1.61 14.62 -24.53
N TYR A 468 -2.28 15.30 -23.58
CA TYR A 468 -3.62 15.90 -23.76
C TYR A 468 -3.68 17.40 -23.41
N PRO A 469 -2.71 18.24 -23.85
CA PRO A 469 -2.66 19.65 -23.43
C PRO A 469 -3.86 20.48 -23.92
N GLU A 470 -4.40 20.15 -25.10
CA GLU A 470 -5.53 20.88 -25.70
C GLU A 470 -6.82 20.57 -24.94
N GLU A 471 -7.10 19.30 -24.67
CA GLU A 471 -8.28 18.87 -23.92
C GLU A 471 -8.26 19.39 -22.48
N ILE A 472 -7.07 19.52 -21.88
CA ILE A 472 -6.92 20.12 -20.55
C ILE A 472 -7.30 21.60 -20.56
N ASP A 473 -6.84 22.37 -21.56
CA ASP A 473 -7.21 23.78 -21.70
C ASP A 473 -8.73 23.95 -21.92
N GLU A 474 -9.35 23.03 -22.66
CA GLU A 474 -10.82 23.00 -22.81
C GLU A 474 -11.54 22.71 -21.49
N LEU A 475 -11.11 21.70 -20.74
CA LEU A 475 -11.66 21.38 -19.41
C LEU A 475 -11.50 22.56 -18.44
N GLU A 476 -10.35 23.23 -18.44
CA GLU A 476 -10.13 24.41 -17.58
C GLU A 476 -11.09 25.56 -17.95
N LYS A 477 -11.28 25.84 -19.25
CA LYS A 477 -12.25 26.84 -19.71
C LYS A 477 -13.68 26.47 -19.33
N GLU A 478 -14.05 25.20 -19.42
CA GLU A 478 -15.37 24.72 -19.03
C GLU A 478 -15.61 24.88 -17.52
N LEU A 479 -14.62 24.53 -16.69
CA LEU A 479 -14.68 24.73 -15.25
C LEU A 479 -14.92 26.20 -14.89
N VAL A 480 -14.18 27.13 -15.50
CA VAL A 480 -14.35 28.57 -15.26
C VAL A 480 -15.78 29.01 -15.57
N LYS A 481 -16.34 28.58 -16.71
CA LYS A 481 -17.73 28.88 -17.08
C LYS A 481 -18.74 28.34 -16.07
N ILE A 482 -18.51 27.14 -15.52
CA ILE A 482 -19.39 26.55 -14.49
C ILE A 482 -19.32 27.37 -13.20
N LEU A 483 -18.11 27.65 -12.70
CA LEU A 483 -17.90 28.43 -11.47
C LEU A 483 -18.50 29.85 -11.57
N GLU A 484 -18.42 30.49 -12.74
CA GLU A 484 -19.06 31.79 -12.98
C GLU A 484 -20.59 31.70 -12.90
N ARG A 485 -21.20 30.67 -13.51
CA ARG A 485 -22.65 30.44 -13.45
C ARG A 485 -23.13 30.21 -12.01
N GLU A 486 -22.35 29.49 -11.21
CA GLU A 486 -22.69 29.21 -9.81
C GLU A 486 -22.59 30.45 -8.94
N ARG A 487 -21.51 31.24 -9.07
CA ARG A 487 -21.39 32.53 -8.38
C ARG A 487 -22.55 33.48 -8.71
N ILE A 488 -23.01 33.48 -9.96
CA ILE A 488 -24.17 34.27 -10.38
C ILE A 488 -25.46 33.75 -9.71
N ARG A 489 -25.66 32.44 -9.62
CA ARG A 489 -26.81 31.83 -8.91
C ARG A 489 -26.80 32.16 -7.42
N GLU A 490 -25.65 32.06 -6.76
CA GLU A 490 -25.50 32.40 -5.33
C GLU A 490 -25.87 33.87 -5.07
N ARG A 491 -25.32 34.81 -5.86
CA ARG A 491 -25.64 36.24 -5.76
C ARG A 491 -27.13 36.53 -5.99
N MET A 492 -27.79 35.80 -6.90
CA MET A 492 -29.24 35.92 -7.09
C MET A 492 -30.03 35.34 -5.91
N GLY A 493 -29.61 34.20 -5.36
CA GLY A 493 -30.23 33.57 -4.19
C GLY A 493 -30.11 34.40 -2.92
N GLU A 494 -28.97 35.08 -2.72
CA GLU A 494 -28.78 36.06 -1.62
C GLU A 494 -29.68 37.28 -1.79
N ARG A 495 -29.81 37.83 -3.00
CA ARG A 495 -30.74 38.95 -3.27
C ARG A 495 -32.20 38.59 -3.03
N ILE A 496 -32.60 37.36 -3.36
CA ILE A 496 -33.97 36.87 -3.13
C ILE A 496 -34.22 36.66 -1.62
N ARG A 497 -33.26 36.07 -0.89
CA ARG A 497 -33.35 35.90 0.57
C ARG A 497 -33.36 37.24 1.30
N GLY A 498 -32.56 38.21 0.88
CA GLY A 498 -32.59 39.59 1.41
C GLY A 498 -33.95 40.25 1.24
N ARG A 499 -34.56 40.15 0.04
CA ARG A 499 -35.90 40.71 -0.24
C ARG A 499 -37.03 39.97 0.50
N MET A 500 -36.90 38.68 0.79
CA MET A 500 -37.88 37.94 1.60
C MET A 500 -37.75 38.26 3.09
N GLY A 501 -36.55 38.46 3.61
CA GLY A 501 -36.31 38.91 4.99
C GLY A 501 -36.90 40.30 5.25
N GLU A 502 -36.74 41.23 4.31
CA GLU A 502 -37.37 42.56 4.39
C GLU A 502 -38.90 42.49 4.32
N ARG A 503 -39.49 41.55 3.58
CA ARG A 503 -40.96 41.39 3.51
C ARG A 503 -41.57 40.71 4.75
N MET A 504 -40.81 39.89 5.49
CA MET A 504 -41.29 39.25 6.72
C MET A 504 -40.99 40.07 8.00
N GLY A 505 -40.14 41.10 7.92
CA GLY A 505 -39.83 42.00 9.04
C GLY A 505 -40.83 43.13 9.30
N PHE A 506 -41.80 43.36 8.40
CA PHE A 506 -42.87 44.34 8.58
C PHE A 506 -44.15 43.67 9.06
N GLY A 507 -44.21 43.36 10.34
CA GLY A 507 -45.46 42.91 10.95
C GLY A 507 -45.26 42.25 12.29
N LEU A 508 -44.78 42.98 13.29
CA LEU A 508 -45.13 42.82 14.71
C LEU A 508 -44.56 44.03 15.48
N ASN A 509 -45.06 45.22 15.16
CA ASN A 509 -45.09 46.35 16.09
C ASN A 509 -46.56 46.71 16.27
N ASN A 510 -47.16 46.26 17.36
CA ASN A 510 -48.28 46.96 17.98
C ASN A 510 -47.91 47.14 19.46
N GLU A 511 -47.59 48.38 19.79
CA GLU A 511 -47.48 48.99 21.12
C GLU A 511 -48.81 48.88 21.90
N PRO A 512 -48.93 49.40 23.14
CA PRO A 512 -47.95 49.60 24.22
C PRO A 512 -48.24 48.74 25.47
#